data_AF-U1NA72-F1
#
_entry.id   AF-U1NA72-F1
#
_cell.length_a   1.000
_cell.length_b   1.000
_cell.length_c   1.000
_cell.angle_alpha   90.00
_cell.angle_beta   90.00
_cell.angle_gamma   90.00
#
_symmetry.space_group_name_H-M   'P 1'
#
loop_
_entity.id
_entity.type
_entity.pdbx_description
1 polymer ?
#
loop_
_entity_poly.entity_id
_entity_poly.type
_entity_poly.pdbx_seq_one_letter_code
_entity_poly.pdbx_strand_id
1 'polypeptide(L)'
;MAPGDHVSFYHEGRLFAGGIIERAFEEPAVGELIWNQSNSRHIYTIDEFTDDVASIERVWELVGYEGCQVVQGFSRVANKRVSSIRNEHGSVDSALFDGDGLNPTREEVDQQKGSIQQAIQSDPELTDKETQYTETRQKARNSAFRNLIREARNLCCLWNSA
;
A
#
# COMPACT_ATOMS: atom_id res chain seq x y z
N MET A 1 26.85 1.38 7.54
CA MET A 1 26.11 0.12 7.32
C MET A 1 26.84 -0.65 6.25
N ALA A 2 26.83 -1.97 6.32
CA ALA A 2 27.57 -2.87 5.45
C ALA A 2 26.61 -3.88 4.78
N PRO A 3 27.02 -4.52 3.68
CA PRO A 3 26.29 -5.65 3.12
C PRO A 3 25.94 -6.70 4.18
N GLY A 4 24.69 -7.15 4.20
CA GLY A 4 24.13 -8.09 5.18
C GLY A 4 23.52 -7.43 6.43
N ASP A 5 23.69 -6.13 6.64
CA ASP A 5 22.99 -5.42 7.72
C ASP A 5 21.48 -5.39 7.42
N HIS A 6 20.66 -5.70 8.43
CA HIS A 6 19.20 -5.56 8.36
C HIS A 6 18.81 -4.11 8.68
N VAL A 7 17.92 -3.55 7.88
CA VAL A 7 17.45 -2.17 8.00
C VAL A 7 15.93 -2.14 8.04
N SER A 8 15.38 -1.27 8.88
CA SER A 8 13.94 -0.97 8.93
C SER A 8 13.73 0.51 8.62
N PHE A 9 12.67 0.81 7.89
CA PHE A 9 12.28 2.16 7.50
C PHE A 9 11.16 2.67 8.40
N TYR A 10 11.41 3.84 9.00
CA TYR A 10 10.52 4.49 9.95
C TYR A 10 9.95 5.78 9.36
N HIS A 11 8.63 5.96 9.47
CA HIS A 11 7.94 7.19 9.10
C HIS A 11 6.76 7.42 10.04
N GLU A 12 6.61 8.64 10.55
CA GLU A 12 5.46 9.07 11.37
C GLU A 12 5.08 8.13 12.51
N GLY A 13 6.07 7.63 13.27
CA GLY A 13 5.79 6.73 14.39
C GLY A 13 5.66 5.27 14.01
N ARG A 14 5.74 4.90 12.73
CA ARG A 14 5.50 3.53 12.26
C ARG A 14 6.67 3.00 11.43
N LEU A 15 6.96 1.71 11.59
CA LEU A 15 7.77 0.96 10.62
C LEU A 15 6.88 0.56 9.44
N PHE A 16 7.32 0.89 8.23
CA PHE A 16 6.55 0.64 7.01
C PHE A 16 7.24 -0.28 6.01
N ALA A 17 8.54 -0.51 6.18
CA ALA A 17 9.30 -1.43 5.33
C ALA A 17 10.57 -1.89 6.02
N GLY A 18 11.17 -2.94 5.47
CA GLY A 18 12.44 -3.51 5.91
C GLY A 18 13.18 -4.18 4.76
N GLY A 19 14.42 -4.58 5.02
CA GLY A 19 15.20 -5.39 4.10
C GLY A 19 16.65 -5.51 4.54
N ILE A 20 17.47 -6.08 3.65
CA ILE A 20 18.88 -6.35 3.89
C ILE A 20 19.72 -5.52 2.93
N ILE A 21 20.80 -4.91 3.41
CA ILE A 21 21.70 -4.18 2.51
C ILE A 21 22.43 -5.17 1.60
N GLU A 22 22.27 -5.04 0.29
CA GLU A 22 23.03 -5.81 -0.71
C GLU A 22 24.39 -5.15 -0.96
N ARG A 23 24.37 -3.84 -1.24
CA ARG A 23 25.55 -3.07 -1.61
C ARG A 23 25.55 -1.73 -0.91
N ALA A 24 26.75 -1.28 -0.58
CA ALA A 24 27.02 0.05 -0.08
C ALA A 24 28.11 0.68 -0.95
N PHE A 25 27.86 1.86 -1.48
CA PHE A 25 28.85 2.64 -2.22
C PHE A 25 28.78 4.11 -1.87
N GLU A 26 29.89 4.81 -2.09
CA GLU A 26 30.05 6.23 -1.81
C GLU A 26 30.29 6.97 -3.12
N GLU A 27 29.32 7.75 -3.57
CA GLU A 27 29.39 8.51 -4.82
C GLU A 27 28.80 9.92 -4.63
N PRO A 28 29.65 10.93 -4.37
CA PRO A 28 29.21 12.31 -4.19
C PRO A 28 28.46 12.87 -5.39
N ALA A 29 28.81 12.44 -6.62
CA ALA A 29 28.14 12.91 -7.82
C ALA A 29 26.66 12.50 -7.86
N VAL A 30 26.33 11.31 -7.34
CA VAL A 30 24.95 10.84 -7.26
C VAL A 30 24.20 11.58 -6.13
N GLY A 31 24.89 11.88 -5.02
CA GLY A 31 24.40 12.76 -3.95
C GLY A 31 23.96 14.14 -4.46
N GLU A 32 24.79 14.75 -5.30
CA GLU A 32 24.47 16.01 -5.96
C GLU A 32 23.33 15.85 -6.97
N LEU A 33 23.34 14.78 -7.78
CA LEU A 33 22.36 14.57 -8.84
C LEU A 33 20.92 14.40 -8.32
N ILE A 34 20.72 13.60 -7.28
CA ILE A 34 19.37 13.21 -6.82
C ILE A 34 18.89 14.11 -5.67
N TRP A 35 19.79 14.56 -4.79
CA TRP A 35 19.43 15.34 -3.59
C TRP A 35 19.92 16.78 -3.62
N ASN A 36 20.64 17.21 -4.67
CA ASN A 36 21.32 18.51 -4.74
C ASN A 36 22.22 18.77 -3.52
N GLN A 37 22.83 17.68 -3.01
CA GLN A 37 23.67 17.67 -1.83
C GLN A 37 24.79 16.64 -1.99
N SER A 38 25.98 17.08 -2.39
CA SER A 38 27.19 16.25 -2.50
C SER A 38 27.57 15.51 -1.20
N ASN A 39 27.16 16.00 -0.03
CA ASN A 39 27.35 15.33 1.25
C ASN A 39 26.46 14.09 1.43
N SER A 40 25.38 13.97 0.64
CA SER A 40 24.51 12.79 0.57
C SER A 40 25.09 11.72 -0.36
N ARG A 41 26.35 11.37 -0.13
CA ARG A 41 27.17 10.49 -0.99
C ARG A 41 26.99 9.00 -0.73
N HIS A 42 26.39 8.61 0.40
CA HIS A 42 26.25 7.20 0.75
C HIS A 42 24.98 6.63 0.14
N ILE A 43 25.14 5.60 -0.68
CA ILE A 43 24.04 4.93 -1.38
C ILE A 43 24.04 3.47 -0.99
N TYR A 44 22.86 2.99 -0.66
CA TYR A 44 22.61 1.62 -0.23
C TYR A 44 21.56 1.01 -1.16
N THR A 45 21.85 -0.18 -1.68
CA THR A 45 20.81 -1.00 -2.33
C THR A 45 20.27 -2.00 -1.31
N ILE A 46 18.96 -2.17 -1.33
CA ILE A 46 18.25 -3.07 -0.42
C ILE A 46 17.81 -4.29 -1.22
N ASP A 47 18.20 -5.46 -0.75
CA ASP A 47 17.69 -6.77 -1.15
C ASP A 47 16.66 -7.25 -0.13
N GLU A 48 15.86 -8.24 -0.51
CA GLU A 48 14.79 -8.81 0.33
C GLU A 48 13.87 -7.72 0.92
N PHE A 49 13.55 -6.71 0.11
CA PHE A 49 12.64 -5.65 0.52
C PHE A 49 11.26 -6.22 0.84
N THR A 50 10.74 -5.85 2.01
CA THR A 50 9.41 -6.24 2.48
C THR A 50 8.68 -5.05 3.12
N ASP A 51 7.37 -5.01 2.94
CA ASP A 51 6.44 -4.15 3.68
C ASP A 51 5.80 -4.88 4.88
N ASP A 52 5.99 -6.19 4.97
CA ASP A 52 5.62 -6.98 6.13
C ASP A 52 6.69 -6.83 7.21
N VAL A 53 6.44 -5.88 8.11
CA VAL A 53 7.34 -5.55 9.22
C VAL A 53 6.60 -5.54 10.54
N ALA A 54 7.30 -5.94 11.61
CA ALA A 54 6.79 -5.87 12.96
C ALA A 54 6.44 -4.43 13.36
N SER A 55 5.49 -4.27 14.28
CA SER A 55 5.14 -2.95 14.85
C SER A 55 6.33 -2.31 15.55
N ILE A 56 6.32 -0.97 15.64
CA ILE A 56 7.41 -0.23 16.30
C ILE A 56 7.49 -0.61 17.79
N GLU A 57 6.35 -0.87 18.42
CA GLU A 57 6.24 -1.28 19.82
C GLU A 57 6.94 -2.62 20.03
N ARG A 58 6.68 -3.59 19.14
CA ARG A 58 7.32 -4.90 19.15
C ARG A 58 8.83 -4.77 18.94
N VAL A 59 9.25 -3.95 17.98
CA VAL A 59 10.67 -3.71 17.74
C VAL A 59 11.34 -3.04 18.94
N TRP A 60 10.70 -2.07 19.60
CA TRP A 60 11.24 -1.43 20.81
C TRP A 60 11.43 -2.39 21.98
N GLU A 61 10.47 -3.29 22.20
CA GLU A 61 10.60 -4.40 23.15
C GLU A 61 11.81 -5.29 22.77
N LEU A 62 11.90 -5.68 21.49
CA LEU A 62 12.98 -6.51 20.97
C LEU A 62 14.35 -5.86 21.07
N VAL A 63 14.48 -4.53 20.94
CA VAL A 63 15.77 -3.84 21.05
C VAL A 63 16.06 -3.29 22.45
N GLY A 64 15.09 -3.32 23.35
CA GLY A 64 15.21 -2.82 24.72
C GLY A 64 15.27 -1.29 24.80
N TYR A 65 14.58 -0.60 23.88
CA TYR A 65 14.48 0.87 23.82
C TYR A 65 13.13 1.38 24.34
N GLU A 66 12.60 0.75 25.39
CA GLU A 66 11.37 1.21 26.04
C GLU A 66 11.45 2.73 26.35
N GLY A 67 10.53 3.50 25.78
CA GLY A 67 10.40 4.95 26.04
C GLY A 67 11.20 5.89 25.12
N CYS A 68 11.99 5.40 24.16
CA CYS A 68 12.65 6.26 23.16
C CYS A 68 11.76 6.48 21.93
N GLN A 69 10.82 7.43 22.04
CA GLN A 69 9.77 7.67 21.03
C GLN A 69 10.23 8.24 19.69
N VAL A 70 11.49 8.68 19.54
CA VAL A 70 11.93 9.38 18.33
C VAL A 70 13.22 8.80 17.80
N VAL A 71 13.12 8.15 16.64
CA VAL A 71 14.28 7.80 15.81
C VAL A 71 14.61 9.03 14.97
N GLN A 72 15.65 9.80 15.36
CA GLN A 72 16.20 10.86 14.51
C GLN A 72 17.42 10.33 13.74
N GLY A 73 17.32 10.30 12.42
CA GLY A 73 18.40 9.84 11.55
C GLY A 73 18.66 8.34 11.64
N PHE A 74 19.89 7.93 11.34
CA PHE A 74 20.31 6.52 11.37
C PHE A 74 20.61 6.07 12.80
N SER A 75 19.73 5.26 13.37
CA SER A 75 19.95 4.60 14.66
C SER A 75 20.49 3.18 14.48
N ARG A 76 21.59 2.86 15.15
CA ARG A 76 22.19 1.52 15.14
C ARG A 76 21.88 0.78 16.44
N VAL A 77 21.27 -0.40 16.31
CA VAL A 77 21.05 -1.32 17.44
C VAL A 77 22.39 -1.89 17.91
N ALA A 78 22.57 -2.00 19.23
CA ALA A 78 23.81 -2.54 19.80
C ALA A 78 24.02 -4.02 19.39
N ASN A 79 25.25 -4.38 18.97
CA ASN A 79 25.57 -5.73 18.50
C ASN A 79 25.16 -6.84 19.49
N LYS A 80 25.33 -6.60 20.79
CA LYS A 80 24.91 -7.56 21.84
C LYS A 80 23.41 -7.87 21.76
N ARG A 81 22.59 -6.86 21.48
CA ARG A 81 21.14 -7.03 21.37
C ARG A 81 20.75 -7.76 20.09
N VAL A 82 21.41 -7.45 18.97
CA VAL A 82 21.25 -8.20 17.72
C VAL A 82 21.57 -9.68 17.93
N SER A 83 22.63 -10.00 18.69
CA SER A 83 22.96 -11.38 19.05
C SER A 83 21.91 -12.03 19.94
N SER A 84 21.34 -11.30 20.91
CA SER A 84 20.22 -11.80 21.72
C SER A 84 18.99 -12.13 20.86
N ILE A 85 18.60 -11.22 19.95
CA ILE A 85 17.47 -11.43 19.04
C ILE A 85 17.70 -12.70 18.21
N ARG A 86 18.89 -12.86 17.62
CA ARG A 86 19.22 -14.07 16.85
C ARG A 86 19.14 -15.35 17.68
N ASN A 87 19.54 -15.32 18.95
CA ASN A 87 19.46 -16.48 19.82
C ASN A 87 18.02 -16.81 20.24
N GLU A 88 17.19 -15.80 20.44
CA GLU A 88 15.80 -15.92 20.92
C GLU A 88 14.82 -16.29 19.80
N HIS A 89 15.03 -15.73 18.60
CA HIS A 89 14.13 -15.85 17.45
C HIS A 89 14.71 -16.65 16.29
N GLY A 90 15.93 -17.19 16.43
CA GLY A 90 16.64 -17.95 15.40
C GLY A 90 17.31 -17.06 14.33
N SER A 91 16.61 -16.03 13.86
CA SER A 91 17.11 -15.07 12.88
C SER A 91 16.63 -13.64 13.17
N VAL A 92 17.23 -12.65 12.53
CA VAL A 92 16.89 -11.23 12.77
C VAL A 92 15.73 -10.81 11.88
N ASP A 93 15.75 -11.26 10.64
CA ASP A 93 14.64 -11.25 9.68
C ASP A 93 13.35 -11.80 10.28
N SER A 94 13.34 -13.01 10.85
CA SER A 94 12.12 -13.58 11.46
C SER A 94 11.59 -12.74 12.63
N ALA A 95 12.43 -11.96 13.31
CA ALA A 95 11.99 -11.10 14.40
C ALA A 95 11.47 -9.72 13.94
N LEU A 96 11.89 -9.25 12.76
CA LEU A 96 11.62 -7.89 12.28
C LEU A 96 10.68 -7.83 11.07
N PHE A 97 10.68 -8.89 10.25
CA PHE A 97 10.13 -8.94 8.89
C PHE A 97 9.06 -10.04 8.71
N ASP A 98 8.63 -10.65 9.81
CA ASP A 98 7.45 -11.51 9.88
C ASP A 98 6.44 -10.69 10.68
N GLY A 99 5.55 -9.98 9.98
CA GLY A 99 4.68 -8.99 10.61
C GLY A 99 3.86 -9.60 11.75
N ASP A 100 3.24 -8.75 12.58
CA ASP A 100 2.50 -9.21 13.77
C ASP A 100 1.22 -10.02 13.44
N GLY A 101 1.07 -10.54 12.22
CA GLY A 101 -0.12 -11.20 11.68
C GLY A 101 -1.30 -10.25 11.47
N LEU A 102 -1.07 -8.93 11.62
CA LEU A 102 -2.11 -7.90 11.53
C LEU A 102 -2.23 -7.28 10.14
N ASN A 103 -1.16 -7.31 9.33
CA ASN A 103 -1.23 -6.91 7.93
C ASN A 103 -1.51 -8.15 7.08
N PRO A 104 -2.41 -8.05 6.08
CA PRO A 104 -2.62 -9.16 5.17
C PRO A 104 -1.32 -9.48 4.44
N THR A 105 -0.98 -10.77 4.36
CA THR A 105 0.26 -11.19 3.71
C THR A 105 0.21 -10.87 2.22
N ARG A 106 1.39 -10.85 1.59
CA ARG A 106 1.49 -10.61 0.15
C ARG A 106 0.67 -11.61 -0.66
N GLU A 107 0.66 -12.88 -0.24
CA GLU A 107 -0.17 -13.93 -0.83
C GLU A 107 -1.67 -13.63 -0.71
N GLU A 108 -2.13 -13.14 0.45
CA GLU A 108 -3.53 -12.76 0.66
C GLU A 108 -3.92 -11.57 -0.22
N VAL A 109 -3.04 -10.58 -0.35
CA VAL A 109 -3.24 -9.42 -1.24
C VAL A 109 -3.30 -9.84 -2.70
N ASP A 110 -2.38 -10.70 -3.14
CA ASP A 110 -2.35 -11.21 -4.52
C ASP A 110 -3.57 -12.09 -4.83
N GLN A 111 -4.04 -12.89 -3.86
CA GLN A 111 -5.25 -13.70 -3.99
C GLN A 111 -6.52 -12.83 -4.09
N GLN A 112 -6.62 -11.78 -3.26
CA GLN A 112 -7.71 -10.81 -3.35
C GLN A 112 -7.69 -10.07 -4.68
N LYS A 113 -6.50 -9.64 -5.14
CA LYS A 113 -6.32 -8.97 -6.43
C LYS A 113 -6.76 -9.86 -7.59
N GLY A 114 -6.38 -11.14 -7.58
CA GLY A 114 -6.84 -12.13 -8.56
C GLY A 114 -8.36 -12.29 -8.55
N SER A 115 -8.96 -12.36 -7.37
CA SER A 115 -10.43 -12.49 -7.21
C SER A 115 -11.18 -11.27 -7.76
N ILE A 116 -10.69 -10.06 -7.49
CA ILE A 116 -11.26 -8.81 -8.03
C ILE A 116 -11.10 -8.75 -9.55
N GLN A 117 -9.95 -9.15 -10.07
CA GLN A 117 -9.67 -9.14 -11.50
C GLN A 117 -10.56 -10.12 -12.26
N GLN A 118 -10.85 -11.28 -11.66
CA GLN A 118 -11.83 -12.23 -12.18
C GLN A 118 -13.26 -11.67 -12.14
N ALA A 119 -13.64 -11.00 -11.05
CA ALA A 119 -14.96 -10.37 -10.91
C ALA A 119 -15.20 -9.23 -11.93
N ILE A 120 -14.14 -8.51 -12.33
CA ILE A 120 -14.22 -7.47 -13.37
C ILE A 120 -14.37 -8.09 -14.77
N GLN A 121 -13.79 -9.26 -15.01
CA GLN A 121 -13.86 -9.95 -16.31
C GLN A 121 -15.16 -10.72 -16.51
N SER A 122 -15.84 -11.11 -15.43
CA SER A 122 -17.18 -11.68 -15.48
C SER A 122 -18.23 -10.59 -15.71
N ASP A 123 -19.18 -10.86 -16.60
CA ASP A 123 -20.38 -10.02 -16.72
C ASP A 123 -21.11 -9.99 -15.36
N PRO A 124 -21.53 -8.81 -14.87
CA PRO A 124 -22.23 -8.71 -13.60
C PRO A 124 -23.58 -9.42 -13.70
N GLU A 125 -23.74 -10.52 -12.98
CA GLU A 125 -25.03 -11.19 -12.81
C GLU A 125 -25.85 -10.44 -11.75
N LEU A 126 -26.93 -9.80 -12.19
CA LEU A 126 -27.90 -9.17 -11.28
C LEU A 126 -28.75 -10.26 -10.62
N THR A 127 -28.97 -10.14 -9.31
CA THR A 127 -29.98 -10.95 -8.64
C THR A 127 -31.37 -10.60 -9.16
N ASP A 128 -32.35 -11.50 -9.04
CA ASP A 128 -33.73 -11.28 -9.51
C ASP A 128 -34.34 -9.96 -8.99
N LYS A 129 -34.03 -9.61 -7.74
CA LYS A 129 -34.49 -8.36 -7.12
C LYS A 129 -33.85 -7.13 -7.77
N GLU A 130 -32.57 -7.20 -8.11
CA GLU A 130 -31.85 -6.11 -8.76
C GLU A 130 -32.27 -5.95 -10.22
N THR A 131 -32.53 -7.06 -10.92
CA THR A 131 -33.12 -7.06 -12.27
C THR A 131 -34.49 -6.39 -12.26
N GLN A 132 -35.37 -6.77 -11.34
CA GLN A 132 -36.71 -6.16 -11.23
C GLN A 132 -36.63 -4.65 -10.91
N TYR A 133 -35.72 -4.25 -10.03
CA TYR A 133 -35.49 -2.85 -9.68
C TYR A 133 -34.97 -2.02 -10.87
N THR A 134 -33.96 -2.52 -11.58
CA THR A 134 -33.35 -1.85 -12.74
C THR A 134 -34.34 -1.74 -13.90
N GLU A 135 -35.09 -2.79 -14.20
CA GLU A 135 -36.13 -2.76 -15.23
C GLU A 135 -37.22 -1.73 -14.92
N THR A 136 -37.69 -1.67 -13.67
CA THR A 136 -38.73 -0.73 -13.26
C THR A 136 -38.27 0.71 -13.45
N ARG A 137 -37.02 1.00 -13.04
CA ARG A 137 -36.41 2.32 -13.20
C ARG A 137 -36.18 2.68 -14.68
N GLN A 138 -35.75 1.72 -15.50
CA GLN A 138 -35.54 1.91 -16.93
C GLN A 138 -36.87 2.17 -17.66
N LYS A 139 -37.95 1.44 -17.32
CA LYS A 139 -39.30 1.68 -17.83
C LYS A 139 -39.81 3.08 -17.47
N ALA A 140 -39.64 3.50 -16.21
CA ALA A 140 -40.02 4.84 -15.77
C ALA A 140 -39.27 5.94 -16.54
N ARG A 141 -37.95 5.81 -16.67
CA ARG A 141 -37.11 6.77 -17.43
C ARG A 141 -37.53 6.85 -18.90
N ASN A 142 -37.73 5.69 -19.55
CA ASN A 142 -38.13 5.64 -20.95
C ASN A 142 -39.52 6.26 -21.16
N SER A 143 -40.45 6.06 -20.23
CA SER A 143 -41.77 6.68 -20.26
C SER A 143 -41.69 8.21 -20.12
N ALA A 144 -40.93 8.71 -19.15
CA ALA A 144 -40.70 10.14 -18.97
C ALA A 144 -40.07 10.79 -20.20
N PHE A 145 -39.08 10.14 -20.80
CA PHE A 145 -38.44 10.62 -22.03
C PHE A 145 -39.40 10.68 -23.22
N ARG A 146 -40.25 9.65 -23.41
CA ARG A 146 -41.27 9.66 -24.47
C ARG A 146 -42.29 10.79 -24.26
N ASN A 147 -42.70 11.04 -23.02
CA ASN A 147 -43.63 12.13 -22.71
C ASN A 147 -43.01 13.49 -23.00
N LEU A 148 -41.74 13.71 -22.60
CA LEU A 148 -41.00 14.93 -22.94
C LEU A 148 -40.88 15.15 -24.45
N ILE A 149 -40.57 14.11 -25.22
CA ILE A 149 -40.54 14.21 -26.70
C ILE A 149 -41.92 14.57 -27.25
N ARG A 150 -42.98 13.96 -26.73
CA ARG A 150 -44.36 14.22 -27.17
C ARG A 150 -44.79 15.66 -26.87
N GLU A 151 -44.47 16.17 -25.68
CA GLU A 151 -44.74 17.55 -25.29
C GLU A 151 -43.95 18.54 -26.14
N ALA A 152 -42.65 18.30 -26.36
CA ALA A 152 -41.83 19.13 -27.25
C ALA A 152 -42.37 19.14 -28.68
N ARG A 153 -42.83 17.99 -29.20
CA ARG A 153 -43.45 17.90 -30.52
C ARG A 153 -44.76 18.70 -30.59
N ASN A 154 -45.61 18.61 -29.57
CA ASN A 154 -46.86 19.38 -29.51
C ASN A 154 -46.61 20.89 -29.45
N LEU A 155 -45.54 21.33 -28.77
CA LEU A 155 -45.13 22.74 -28.73
C LEU A 155 -44.58 23.23 -30.08
N CYS A 156 -43.80 22.41 -30.80
CA CYS A 156 -43.29 22.77 -32.12
C CYS A 156 -44.38 22.77 -33.22
N CYS A 157 -45.43 21.95 -33.10
CA CYS A 157 -46.51 21.89 -34.09
C CYS A 157 -47.56 23.02 -33.94
N LEU A 158 -47.48 23.86 -32.90
CA LEU A 158 -48.31 25.06 -32.73
C LEU A 158 -47.74 26.31 -33.41
N TRP A 159 -46.55 26.23 -34.01
CA TRP A 159 -45.85 27.35 -34.68
C TRP A 159 -45.88 27.28 -36.22
N ASN A 160 -46.84 26.59 -36.82
CA ASN A 160 -46.99 26.49 -38.29
C ASN A 160 -48.43 26.62 -38.79
N SER A 161 -49.27 27.36 -38.07
CA SER A 161 -50.57 27.81 -38.56
C SER A 161 -50.77 29.28 -38.20
N ALA A 162 -50.10 30.16 -38.96
CA ALA A 162 -50.43 31.56 -39.15
C ALA A 162 -50.18 31.89 -40.63
#